data_AF-A0A9E2S6T8-F1
#
_entry.id   AF-A0A9E2S6T8-F1
#
_cell.length_a   1.000
_cell.length_b   1.000
_cell.length_c   1.000
_cell.angle_alpha   90.00
_cell.angle_beta   90.00
_cell.angle_gamma   90.00
#
_symmetry.space_group_name_H-M   'P 1'
#
loop_
_entity.id
_entity.type
_entity.pdbx_description
1 polymer ?
#
loop_
_entity_poly.entity_id
_entity_poly.type
_entity_poly.pdbx_seq_one_letter_code
_entity_poly.pdbx_strand_id
1 'polypeptide(L)'
;MAEAQEQQTQNSAEQQAATQNGQQFPPQFFDCVNEYLELTNKQSQQYGEKNISLAALFAAARFNAHVFLASVKPIAAAEERAPFLDYMSTMYRRMLNEHLDGMGEERGIDVGDSELADEYKAAGVQVGRLKQAEAPAAANE
;
A
#
# COMPACT_ATOMS: atom_id res chain seq x y z
N MET A 1 10.31 -32.53 -21.55
CA MET A 1 10.24 -32.31 -20.07
C MET A 1 10.67 -30.91 -19.64
N ALA A 2 11.44 -30.15 -20.45
CA ALA A 2 11.80 -28.76 -20.13
C ALA A 2 10.67 -27.73 -20.35
N GLU A 3 9.84 -27.90 -21.38
CA GLU A 3 8.78 -26.93 -21.74
C GLU A 3 7.61 -26.90 -20.73
N ALA A 4 7.38 -28.01 -20.01
CA ALA A 4 6.33 -28.08 -18.98
C ALA A 4 6.72 -27.35 -17.69
N GLN A 5 8.02 -27.24 -17.39
CA GLN A 5 8.51 -26.50 -16.22
C GLN A 5 8.56 -24.99 -16.48
N GLU A 6 8.85 -24.56 -17.70
CA GLU A 6 8.80 -23.14 -18.07
C GLU A 6 7.36 -22.58 -18.05
N GLN A 7 6.38 -23.34 -18.54
CA GLN A 7 4.96 -22.93 -18.46
C GLN A 7 4.42 -22.92 -17.04
N GLN A 8 4.93 -23.77 -16.15
CA GLN A 8 4.54 -23.77 -14.73
C GLN A 8 5.14 -22.59 -13.96
N THR A 9 6.31 -22.11 -14.39
CA THR A 9 7.01 -20.96 -13.79
C THR A 9 6.42 -19.62 -14.28
N GLN A 10 5.91 -19.57 -15.52
CA GLN A 10 5.18 -18.40 -16.03
C GLN A 10 3.77 -18.28 -15.44
N ASN A 11 3.02 -19.39 -15.33
CA ASN A 11 1.67 -19.37 -14.74
C ASN A 11 1.66 -19.02 -13.24
N SER A 12 2.76 -19.24 -12.51
CA SER A 12 2.84 -18.92 -11.08
C SER A 12 3.15 -17.45 -10.79
N ALA A 13 3.76 -16.72 -11.74
CA ALA A 13 3.98 -15.28 -11.64
C ALA A 13 2.72 -14.46 -11.99
N GLU A 14 1.86 -14.96 -12.88
CA GLU A 14 0.62 -14.28 -13.30
C GLU A 14 -0.57 -14.54 -12.35
N GLN A 15 -0.48 -15.54 -11.45
CA GLN A 15 -1.55 -15.93 -10.53
C GLN A 15 -1.44 -15.41 -9.09
N GLN A 16 -0.48 -14.52 -8.80
CA GLN A 16 -0.55 -13.71 -7.60
C GLN A 16 -1.23 -12.40 -7.94
N ALA A 17 -2.57 -12.43 -8.02
CA ALA A 17 -3.36 -11.24 -7.76
C ALA A 17 -2.96 -10.79 -6.35
N ALA A 18 -2.01 -9.85 -6.27
CA ALA A 18 -1.48 -9.37 -5.00
C ALA A 18 -2.67 -8.76 -4.26
N THR A 19 -3.15 -9.53 -3.30
CA THR A 19 -4.32 -9.20 -2.51
C THR A 19 -3.80 -8.25 -1.44
N GLN A 20 -3.88 -6.95 -1.72
CA GLN A 20 -3.72 -5.94 -0.71
C GLN A 20 -5.10 -5.65 -0.14
N ASN A 21 -5.30 -5.86 1.16
CA ASN A 21 -6.54 -5.55 1.86
C ASN A 21 -7.81 -6.29 1.41
N GLY A 22 -7.66 -7.53 0.92
CA GLY A 22 -8.79 -8.29 0.38
C GLY A 22 -9.26 -7.79 -0.98
N GLN A 23 -8.63 -6.75 -1.52
CA GLN A 23 -8.87 -6.25 -2.87
C GLN A 23 -7.87 -6.92 -3.83
N GLN A 24 -8.42 -7.58 -4.84
CA GLN A 24 -7.63 -8.17 -5.92
C GLN A 24 -7.35 -7.09 -6.97
N PHE A 25 -6.08 -6.76 -7.14
CA PHE A 25 -5.64 -5.86 -8.20
C PHE A 25 -5.16 -6.67 -9.42
N PRO A 26 -5.46 -6.22 -10.65
CA PRO A 26 -4.91 -6.84 -11.84
C PRO A 26 -3.39 -6.60 -11.90
N PRO A 27 -2.60 -7.48 -12.54
CA PRO A 27 -1.14 -7.33 -12.61
C PRO A 27 -0.68 -5.95 -13.09
N GLN A 28 -1.38 -5.38 -14.08
CA GLN A 28 -1.07 -4.06 -14.67
C GLN A 28 -1.14 -2.91 -13.65
N PHE A 29 -1.89 -3.09 -12.55
CA PHE A 29 -1.89 -2.12 -11.47
C PHE A 29 -0.50 -1.99 -10.85
N PHE A 30 0.16 -3.11 -10.57
CA PHE A 30 1.49 -3.12 -9.96
C PHE A 30 2.57 -2.64 -10.92
N ASP A 31 2.40 -2.88 -12.23
CA ASP A 31 3.26 -2.30 -13.26
C ASP A 31 3.24 -0.76 -13.19
N CYS A 32 2.04 -0.15 -13.16
CA CYS A 32 1.92 1.30 -13.01
C CYS A 32 2.48 1.82 -11.68
N VAL A 33 2.26 1.10 -10.58
CA VAL A 33 2.85 1.47 -9.28
C VAL A 33 4.37 1.48 -9.36
N ASN A 34 4.98 0.46 -9.97
CA ASN A 34 6.42 0.36 -10.14
C ASN A 34 6.96 1.49 -11.02
N GLU A 35 6.26 1.87 -12.10
CA GLU A 35 6.63 3.02 -12.92
C GLU A 35 6.63 4.34 -12.11
N TYR A 36 5.65 4.54 -11.23
CA TYR A 36 5.62 5.71 -10.34
C TYR A 36 6.78 5.69 -9.34
N LEU A 37 7.12 4.53 -8.79
CA LEU A 37 8.25 4.37 -7.87
C LEU A 37 9.59 4.61 -8.57
N GLU A 38 9.77 4.10 -9.79
CA GLU A 38 10.98 4.34 -10.56
C GLU A 38 11.19 5.83 -10.85
N LEU A 39 10.13 6.52 -11.28
CA LEU A 39 10.18 7.96 -11.55
C LEU A 39 10.51 8.75 -10.27
N THR A 40 9.84 8.45 -9.16
CA THR A 40 10.06 9.16 -7.90
C THR A 40 11.44 8.87 -7.32
N ASN A 41 11.97 7.64 -7.47
CA ASN A 41 13.35 7.31 -7.11
C ASN A 41 14.37 8.08 -7.94
N LYS A 42 14.14 8.22 -9.25
CA LYS A 42 15.02 9.04 -10.10
C LYS A 42 14.98 10.52 -9.69
N GLN A 43 13.80 11.04 -9.41
CA GLN A 43 13.63 12.43 -9.01
C GLN A 43 14.22 12.68 -7.60
N SER A 44 14.13 11.72 -6.68
CA SER A 44 14.61 11.89 -5.30
C SER A 44 16.12 12.05 -5.23
N GLN A 45 16.86 11.36 -6.12
CA GLN A 45 18.31 11.53 -6.28
C GLN A 45 18.69 12.96 -6.72
N GLN A 46 17.82 13.63 -7.49
CA GLN A 46 18.09 14.97 -8.02
C GLN A 46 17.61 16.11 -7.10
N TYR A 47 16.43 15.95 -6.49
CA TYR A 47 15.73 17.03 -5.79
C TYR A 47 15.54 16.78 -4.29
N GLY A 48 15.98 15.61 -3.79
CA GLY A 48 15.87 15.19 -2.39
C GLY A 48 14.54 14.51 -2.08
N GLU A 49 14.60 13.47 -1.24
CA GLU A 49 13.47 12.60 -0.90
C GLU A 49 12.26 13.35 -0.32
N LYS A 50 12.49 14.31 0.59
CA LYS A 50 11.41 15.09 1.21
C LYS A 50 10.61 15.89 0.19
N ASN A 51 11.29 16.51 -0.77
CA ASN A 51 10.64 17.31 -1.81
C ASN A 51 9.84 16.42 -2.76
N ILE A 52 10.38 15.25 -3.11
CA ILE A 52 9.72 14.33 -4.04
C ILE A 52 8.56 13.57 -3.39
N SER A 53 8.66 13.24 -2.10
CA SER A 53 7.53 12.73 -1.33
C SER A 53 6.35 13.70 -1.37
N LEU A 54 6.60 15.00 -1.13
CA LEU A 54 5.57 16.03 -1.23
C LEU A 54 5.06 16.19 -2.67
N ALA A 55 5.94 16.19 -3.67
CA ALA A 55 5.56 16.30 -5.07
C ALA A 55 4.66 15.13 -5.52
N ALA A 56 4.96 13.91 -5.10
CA ALA A 56 4.15 12.73 -5.37
C ALA A 56 2.74 12.85 -4.76
N LEU A 57 2.64 13.33 -3.51
CA LEU A 57 1.35 13.59 -2.86
C LEU A 57 0.53 14.65 -3.61
N PHE A 58 1.16 15.74 -4.03
CA PHE A 58 0.52 16.79 -4.83
C PHE A 58 0.05 16.26 -6.20
N ALA A 59 0.87 15.45 -6.87
CA ALA A 59 0.52 14.84 -8.15
C ALA A 59 -0.68 13.89 -8.02
N ALA A 60 -0.66 13.02 -7.00
CA ALA A 60 -1.76 12.12 -6.69
C ALA A 60 -3.06 12.89 -6.41
N ALA A 61 -3.00 13.96 -5.60
CA ALA A 61 -4.16 14.80 -5.31
C ALA A 61 -4.75 15.44 -6.58
N ARG A 62 -3.90 15.95 -7.49
CA ARG A 62 -4.35 16.54 -8.76
C ARG A 62 -4.99 15.51 -9.68
N PHE A 63 -4.39 14.33 -9.80
CA PHE A 63 -4.94 13.25 -10.61
C PHE A 63 -6.27 12.77 -10.05
N ASN A 64 -6.36 12.54 -8.74
CA ASN A 64 -7.58 12.07 -8.10
C ASN A 64 -8.71 13.12 -8.14
N ALA A 65 -8.39 14.42 -8.07
CA ALA A 65 -9.37 15.48 -8.30
C ALA A 65 -9.92 15.47 -9.73
N HIS A 66 -9.07 15.19 -10.73
CA HIS A 66 -9.52 15.00 -12.11
C HIS A 66 -10.44 13.78 -12.23
N VAL A 67 -10.08 12.65 -11.62
CA VAL A 67 -10.92 11.44 -11.60
C VAL A 67 -12.29 11.71 -10.96
N PHE A 68 -12.34 12.42 -9.83
CA PHE A 68 -13.59 12.83 -9.19
C PHE A 68 -14.48 13.64 -10.15
N LEU A 69 -13.92 14.66 -10.80
CA LEU A 69 -14.68 15.50 -11.73
C LEU A 69 -15.11 14.75 -13.01
N ALA A 70 -14.37 13.74 -13.42
CA ALA A 70 -14.71 12.90 -14.56
C ALA A 70 -15.83 11.89 -14.25
N SER A 71 -15.96 11.47 -12.98
CA SER A 71 -16.93 10.44 -12.56
C SER A 71 -18.20 11.01 -11.94
N VAL A 72 -18.13 12.14 -11.25
CA VAL A 72 -19.26 12.72 -10.53
C VAL A 72 -20.23 13.43 -11.48
N LYS A 73 -21.54 13.31 -11.22
CA LYS A 73 -22.53 14.15 -11.89
C LYS A 73 -22.40 15.59 -11.38
N PRO A 74 -22.41 16.62 -12.24
CA PRO A 74 -22.23 18.02 -11.80
C PRO A 74 -23.19 18.44 -10.68
N ILE A 75 -24.44 17.96 -10.71
CA ILE A 75 -25.45 18.28 -9.69
C ILE A 75 -25.15 17.68 -8.31
N ALA A 76 -24.42 16.56 -8.26
CA ALA A 76 -24.05 15.86 -7.03
C ALA A 76 -22.67 16.26 -6.50
N ALA A 77 -21.88 17.01 -7.28
CA ALA A 77 -20.47 17.27 -6.98
C ALA A 77 -20.23 17.96 -5.62
N ALA A 78 -21.16 18.81 -5.17
CA ALA A 78 -21.05 19.47 -3.88
C ALA A 78 -21.26 18.49 -2.71
N GLU A 79 -22.19 17.56 -2.85
CA GLU A 79 -22.57 16.58 -1.82
C GLU A 79 -21.56 15.42 -1.76
N GLU A 80 -21.03 15.00 -2.90
CA GLU A 80 -20.09 13.87 -3.04
C GLU A 80 -18.64 14.22 -2.67
N ARG A 81 -18.32 15.52 -2.53
CA ARG A 81 -16.95 15.96 -2.22
C ARG A 81 -16.44 15.38 -0.90
N ALA A 82 -17.21 15.52 0.18
CA ALA A 82 -16.78 15.08 1.50
C ALA A 82 -16.62 13.55 1.57
N PRO A 83 -17.61 12.74 1.14
CA PRO A 83 -17.44 11.29 1.06
C PRO A 83 -16.23 10.84 0.24
N PHE A 84 -15.96 11.48 -0.90
CA PHE A 84 -14.79 11.17 -1.71
C PHE A 84 -13.48 11.46 -0.97
N LEU A 85 -13.36 12.60 -0.29
CA LEU A 85 -12.16 12.95 0.47
C LEU A 85 -11.93 11.98 1.64
N ASP A 86 -12.99 11.60 2.35
CA ASP A 86 -12.92 10.63 3.44
C ASP A 86 -12.47 9.26 2.94
N TYR A 87 -13.03 8.79 1.82
CA TYR A 87 -12.62 7.54 1.18
C TYR A 87 -11.13 7.56 0.79
N MET A 88 -10.70 8.59 0.06
CA MET A 88 -9.32 8.67 -0.44
C MET A 88 -8.29 8.79 0.70
N SER A 89 -8.60 9.59 1.72
CA SER A 89 -7.70 9.77 2.87
C SER A 89 -7.63 8.53 3.75
N THR A 90 -8.76 7.83 3.95
CA THR A 90 -8.80 6.56 4.69
C THR A 90 -7.99 5.48 3.98
N MET A 91 -8.17 5.35 2.66
CA MET A 91 -7.38 4.40 1.86
C MET A 91 -5.88 4.68 1.93
N TYR A 92 -5.48 5.94 1.78
CA TYR A 92 -4.07 6.31 1.89
C TYR A 92 -3.49 6.02 3.28
N ARG A 93 -4.21 6.39 4.34
CA ARG A 93 -3.81 6.13 5.72
C ARG A 93 -3.59 4.64 5.97
N ARG A 94 -4.52 3.79 5.50
CA ARG A 94 -4.39 2.34 5.63
C ARG A 94 -3.17 1.79 4.90
N MET A 95 -3.02 2.09 3.61
CA MET A 95 -1.87 1.61 2.83
C MET A 95 -0.54 2.08 3.42
N LEU A 96 -0.48 3.33 3.91
CA LEU A 96 0.72 3.87 4.52
C LEU A 96 1.08 3.15 5.83
N ASN A 97 0.11 2.88 6.71
CA ASN A 97 0.34 2.11 7.93
C ASN A 97 0.91 0.72 7.58
N GLU A 98 0.33 0.02 6.61
CA GLU A 98 0.80 -1.32 6.20
C GLU A 98 2.22 -1.30 5.68
N HIS A 99 2.56 -0.28 4.90
CA HIS A 99 3.91 -0.12 4.38
C HIS A 99 4.92 0.27 5.47
N LEU A 100 4.52 1.06 6.47
CA LEU A 100 5.37 1.36 7.62
C LEU A 100 5.63 0.10 8.45
N ASP A 101 4.58 -0.67 8.75
CA ASP A 101 4.70 -1.92 9.50
C ASP A 101 5.57 -2.93 8.76
N GLY A 102 5.31 -3.15 7.46
CA GLY A 102 6.07 -4.08 6.63
C GLY A 102 7.53 -3.68 6.45
N MET A 103 7.81 -2.42 6.09
CA MET A 103 9.19 -1.95 5.92
C MET A 103 9.94 -1.85 7.25
N GLY A 104 9.26 -1.44 8.32
CA GLY A 104 9.82 -1.43 9.67
C GLY A 104 10.26 -2.83 10.06
N GLU A 105 9.39 -3.81 9.84
CA GLU A 105 9.67 -5.22 10.07
C GLU A 105 10.88 -5.72 9.26
N GLU A 106 10.89 -5.51 7.95
CA GLU A 106 11.99 -5.93 7.07
C GLU A 106 13.35 -5.33 7.47
N ARG A 107 13.33 -4.13 8.05
CA ARG A 107 14.53 -3.39 8.43
C ARG A 107 14.89 -3.52 9.92
N GLY A 108 14.09 -4.23 10.71
CA GLY A 108 14.28 -4.33 12.16
C GLY A 108 14.10 -3.01 12.90
N ILE A 109 13.24 -2.12 12.39
CA ILE A 109 12.95 -0.80 12.94
C ILE A 109 11.57 -0.84 13.62
N ASP A 110 11.51 -0.48 14.90
CA ASP A 110 10.23 -0.27 15.59
C ASP A 110 9.58 1.04 15.10
N VAL A 111 8.43 0.90 14.45
CA VAL A 111 7.61 2.00 13.92
C VAL A 111 6.40 2.32 14.80
N GLY A 112 6.30 1.69 15.98
CA GLY A 112 5.20 1.85 16.91
C GLY A 112 3.98 0.98 16.61
N ASP A 113 2.90 1.21 17.35
CA ASP A 113 1.63 0.52 17.16
C ASP A 113 0.85 1.13 15.98
N SER A 114 0.52 0.30 15.01
CA SER A 114 -0.43 0.64 13.94
C SER A 114 -1.80 0.95 14.54
N GLU A 115 -2.40 2.07 14.15
CA GLU A 115 -3.76 2.43 14.59
C GLU A 115 -4.82 1.43 14.09
N LEU A 116 -4.46 0.60 13.11
CA LEU A 116 -5.29 -0.45 12.52
C LEU A 116 -5.02 -1.84 13.14
N ALA A 117 -4.21 -1.93 14.21
CA ALA A 117 -3.82 -3.20 14.81
C ALA A 117 -5.01 -4.08 15.23
N ASP A 118 -6.07 -3.48 15.80
CA ASP A 118 -7.27 -4.21 16.20
C ASP A 118 -8.07 -4.71 14.98
N GLU A 119 -8.12 -3.93 13.90
CA GLU A 119 -8.78 -4.31 12.65
C GLU A 119 -8.03 -5.46 11.96
N TYR A 120 -6.69 -5.40 11.92
CA TYR A 120 -5.87 -6.49 11.38
C TYR A 120 -6.05 -7.78 12.18
N LYS A 121 -6.05 -7.68 13.51
CA LYS A 121 -6.29 -8.81 14.41
C LYS A 121 -7.67 -9.44 14.19
N ALA A 122 -8.70 -8.61 14.02
CA ALA A 122 -10.06 -9.07 13.71
C ALA A 122 -10.16 -9.71 12.31
N ALA A 123 -9.39 -9.22 11.34
CA ALA A 123 -9.34 -9.71 9.97
C ALA A 123 -8.41 -10.92 9.78
N GLY A 124 -7.67 -11.35 10.82
CA GLY A 124 -6.68 -12.42 10.72
C GLY A 124 -5.46 -12.06 9.86
N VAL A 125 -5.24 -10.77 9.58
CA VAL A 125 -4.10 -10.28 8.80
C VAL A 125 -2.91 -10.15 9.75
N GLN A 126 -1.86 -10.95 9.53
CA GLN A 126 -0.60 -10.79 10.27
C GLN A 126 0.15 -9.59 9.70
N VAL A 127 0.12 -8.49 10.44
CA VAL A 127 0.95 -7.31 10.19
C VAL A 127 2.15 -7.36 11.12
N GLY A 128 3.37 -7.37 10.56
CA GLY A 128 4.61 -7.36 11.34
C GLY A 128 4.96 -8.70 12.01
N ARG A 129 5.83 -9.53 11.43
CA ARG A 129 6.41 -10.74 12.07
C ARG A 129 7.22 -10.42 13.34
N LEU A 130 7.64 -9.17 13.57
CA LEU A 130 8.51 -8.82 14.71
C LEU A 130 7.81 -8.76 16.07
N LYS A 131 6.47 -8.62 16.13
CA LYS A 131 5.74 -8.65 17.42
C LYS A 131 5.50 -10.04 18.00
N GLN A 132 6.14 -11.08 17.45
CA GLN A 132 6.21 -12.39 18.10
C GLN A 132 7.45 -12.57 19.01
N ALA A 133 8.32 -11.57 19.13
CA ALA A 133 9.56 -11.69 19.92
C ALA A 133 9.46 -11.25 21.40
N GLU A 134 8.27 -10.95 21.92
CA GLU A 134 8.08 -10.69 23.35
C GLU A 134 6.90 -11.48 23.92
N ALA A 135 6.94 -12.81 23.77
CA ALA A 135 6.44 -13.64 24.86
C ALA A 135 7.45 -13.54 26.01
N PRO A 136 7.03 -13.19 27.24
CA PRO A 136 7.97 -13.10 28.34
C PRO A 136 8.66 -14.46 28.48
N ALA A 137 10.00 -14.43 28.51
CA ALA A 137 10.77 -15.56 29.00
C ALA A 137 10.12 -15.97 30.33
N ALA A 138 9.48 -17.14 30.34
CA ALA A 138 8.97 -17.75 31.55
C ALA A 138 10.18 -17.89 32.48
N ALA A 139 10.24 -16.99 33.45
CA ALA A 139 11.13 -17.07 34.57
C ALA A 139 10.79 -18.34 35.34
N ASN A 140 11.81 -19.16 35.55
CA ASN A 140 12.02 -20.13 36.63
C ASN A 140 10.77 -20.63 37.38
N GLU A 141 10.50 -21.93 37.25
CA GLU A 141 10.61 -22.92 38.35
C GLU A 141 10.63 -24.35 37.80
#